data_AF-I4LXD9-F1
#
_entry.id   AF-I4LXD9-F1
#
_cell.length_a   1.000
_cell.length_b   1.000
_cell.length_c   1.000
_cell.angle_alpha   90.00
_cell.angle_beta   90.00
_cell.angle_gamma   90.00
#
_symmetry.space_group_name_H-M   'P 1'
#
loop_
_entity.id
_entity.type
_entity.pdbx_description
1 polymer ?
#
loop_
_entity_poly.entity_id
_entity_poly.type
_entity_poly.pdbx_seq_one_letter_code
_entity_poly.pdbx_strand_id
1 'polypeptide(L)'
;MVTVAPISTMVPISAFSNGKSAQAFAKVSSGMPVTVLKNNQPMYFIINREDFERYQSLEEQLQKYIEEAIENKNNEARKQVQNREFTHESHTASDMMDYLNGL
;
A
#
# COMPACT_ATOMS: atom_id res chain seq x y z
N MET A 1 0.53 -6.21 0.89
CA MET A 1 0.13 -5.74 -0.45
C MET A 1 -0.88 -6.74 -1.02
N VAL A 2 -2.13 -6.34 -1.25
CA VAL A 2 -3.12 -7.18 -1.96
C VAL A 2 -2.96 -6.87 -3.44
N THR A 3 -2.14 -7.64 -4.14
CA THR A 3 -2.04 -7.58 -5.59
C THR A 3 -3.27 -8.25 -6.18
N VAL A 4 -4.23 -7.43 -6.62
CA VAL A 4 -5.43 -7.92 -7.31
C VAL A 4 -4.97 -8.50 -8.65
N ALA A 5 -5.04 -9.82 -8.79
CA ALA A 5 -4.65 -10.47 -10.03
C ALA A 5 -5.58 -10.02 -11.16
N PRO A 6 -5.06 -9.45 -12.26
CA PRO A 6 -5.91 -9.15 -13.40
C PRO A 6 -6.41 -10.46 -14.01
N ILE A 7 -7.66 -10.82 -13.69
CA ILE A 7 -8.36 -12.03 -14.16
C ILE A 7 -8.26 -12.16 -15.69
N SER A 8 -8.24 -11.03 -16.42
CA SER A 8 -8.15 -10.96 -17.88
C SER A 8 -6.85 -11.49 -18.49
N THR A 9 -5.81 -11.74 -17.67
CA THR A 9 -4.46 -12.12 -18.14
C THR A 9 -3.96 -13.43 -17.52
N MET A 10 -4.86 -14.25 -16.98
CA MET A 10 -4.49 -15.52 -16.38
C MET A 10 -4.03 -16.53 -17.44
N VAL A 11 -2.88 -17.15 -17.19
CA VAL A 11 -2.27 -18.15 -18.07
C VAL A 11 -1.84 -19.36 -17.24
N PRO A 12 -2.26 -20.59 -17.58
CA PRO A 12 -1.79 -21.79 -16.87
C PRO A 12 -0.30 -22.02 -17.11
N ILE A 13 0.41 -22.50 -16.10
CA ILE A 13 1.86 -22.74 -16.17
C ILE A 13 2.26 -23.69 -17.31
N SER A 14 1.37 -24.62 -17.68
CA SER A 14 1.55 -25.54 -18.82
C SER A 14 1.56 -24.84 -20.17
N ALA A 15 1.00 -23.63 -20.31
CA ALA A 15 1.11 -22.86 -21.54
C ALA A 15 2.56 -22.42 -21.82
N PHE A 16 3.37 -22.25 -20.78
CA PHE A 16 4.78 -21.89 -20.91
C PHE A 16 5.64 -23.06 -21.39
N SER A 17 5.30 -24.30 -21.02
CA SER A 17 5.97 -25.50 -21.54
C SER A 17 5.53 -25.87 -22.95
N ASN A 18 4.30 -25.51 -23.34
CA ASN A 18 3.70 -25.88 -24.64
C ASN A 18 3.92 -24.83 -25.75
N GLY A 19 4.95 -23.99 -25.63
CA GLY A 19 5.33 -23.01 -26.66
C GLY A 19 4.44 -21.76 -26.75
N LYS A 20 3.50 -21.54 -25.81
CA LYS A 20 2.66 -20.31 -25.77
C LYS A 20 3.25 -19.20 -24.90
N SER A 21 4.48 -19.37 -24.41
CA SER A 21 5.19 -18.39 -23.58
C SER A 21 5.37 -17.04 -24.28
N ALA A 22 5.66 -17.04 -25.59
CA ALA A 22 5.85 -15.81 -26.36
C ALA A 22 4.62 -14.88 -26.33
N GLN A 23 3.41 -15.44 -26.38
CA GLN A 23 2.18 -14.65 -26.30
C GLN A 23 1.97 -14.03 -24.91
N ALA A 24 2.38 -14.73 -23.85
CA ALA A 24 2.34 -14.19 -22.50
C ALA A 24 3.34 -13.03 -22.35
N PHE A 25 4.58 -13.21 -22.83
CA PHE A 25 5.59 -12.15 -22.77
C PHE A 25 5.25 -10.94 -23.65
N ALA A 26 4.60 -11.13 -24.80
CA ALA A 26 4.13 -10.03 -25.64
C ALA A 26 3.15 -9.10 -24.90
N LYS A 27 2.24 -9.67 -24.09
CA LYS A 27 1.33 -8.88 -23.23
C LYS A 27 2.10 -8.08 -22.19
N VAL A 28 3.09 -8.70 -21.56
CA VAL A 28 3.93 -8.05 -20.56
C VAL A 28 4.72 -6.89 -21.17
N SER A 29 5.26 -7.07 -22.39
CA SER A 29 5.94 -5.99 -23.12
C SER A 29 5.01 -4.85 -23.53
N SER A 30 3.69 -5.10 -23.65
CA SER A 30 2.70 -4.05 -23.91
C SER A 30 2.14 -3.43 -22.63
N GLY A 31 2.81 -3.61 -21.48
CA GLY A 31 2.37 -3.07 -20.19
C GLY A 31 1.20 -3.82 -19.54
N MET A 32 0.84 -5.00 -20.05
CA MET A 32 -0.20 -5.85 -19.43
C MET A 32 0.47 -6.95 -18.60
N PRO A 33 0.39 -6.89 -17.25
CA PRO A 33 0.93 -7.94 -16.41
C PRO A 33 0.22 -9.27 -16.68
N VAL A 34 0.90 -10.40 -16.47
CA VAL A 34 0.34 -11.74 -16.65
C VAL A 34 0.32 -12.48 -15.32
N THR A 35 -0.81 -13.10 -15.00
CA THR A 35 -0.94 -13.97 -13.82
C THR A 35 -0.72 -15.42 -14.22
N VAL A 36 0.26 -16.10 -13.62
CA VAL A 36 0.54 -17.51 -13.89
C VAL A 36 -0.21 -18.38 -12.89
N LEU A 37 -1.00 -19.33 -13.41
CA LEU A 37 -1.76 -20.28 -12.61
C LEU A 37 -1.07 -21.65 -12.53
N LYS A 38 -1.02 -22.25 -11.34
CA LYS A 38 -0.70 -23.67 -11.14
C LYS A 38 -1.87 -24.32 -10.42
N ASN A 39 -2.40 -25.42 -10.95
CA ASN A 39 -3.59 -26.10 -10.39
C ASN A 39 -4.78 -25.14 -10.18
N ASN A 40 -5.02 -24.24 -11.16
CA ASN A 40 -6.05 -23.21 -11.12
C ASN A 40 -5.92 -22.18 -9.98
N GLN A 41 -4.75 -22.08 -9.37
CA GLN A 41 -4.44 -21.08 -8.34
C GLN A 41 -3.35 -20.12 -8.83
N PRO A 42 -3.50 -18.80 -8.60
CA PRO A 42 -2.44 -17.82 -8.87
C PRO A 42 -1.19 -18.14 -8.08
N MET A 43 -0.06 -18.25 -8.77
CA MET A 43 1.21 -18.65 -8.17
C MET A 43 2.33 -17.64 -8.46
N TYR A 44 2.31 -17.02 -9.64
CA TYR A 44 3.27 -16.00 -10.01
C TYR A 44 2.63 -14.84 -10.78
N PHE A 45 3.31 -13.71 -10.79
CA PHE A 45 3.03 -12.58 -11.67
C PHE A 45 4.25 -12.31 -12.54
N ILE A 46 4.00 -12.00 -13.80
CA ILE A 46 5.03 -11.55 -14.74
C ILE A 46 4.69 -10.11 -15.09
N ILE A 47 5.64 -9.21 -14.82
CA ILE A 47 5.57 -7.79 -15.11
C ILE A 47 6.83 -7.38 -15.85
N ASN A 48 6.77 -6.27 -16.60
CA ASN A 48 7.98 -5.74 -17.22
C ASN A 48 8.87 -5.08 -16.15
N ARG A 49 10.14 -4.91 -16.50
CA ARG A 49 11.14 -4.36 -15.60
C ARG A 49 10.83 -2.91 -15.19
N GLU A 50 10.41 -2.08 -16.14
CA GLU A 50 10.15 -0.66 -15.93
C GLU A 50 9.00 -0.44 -14.93
N ASP A 51 7.94 -1.23 -15.02
CA ASP A 51 6.82 -1.22 -14.10
C ASP A 51 7.24 -1.71 -12.72
N PHE A 52 8.07 -2.76 -12.64
CA PHE A 52 8.62 -3.22 -11.36
C PHE A 52 9.44 -2.13 -10.65
N GLU A 53 10.33 -1.47 -11.37
CA GLU A 53 11.13 -0.36 -10.85
C GLU A 53 10.24 0.82 -10.43
N ARG A 54 9.20 1.12 -11.21
CA ARG A 54 8.21 2.15 -10.89
C ARG A 54 7.43 1.82 -9.61
N TYR A 55 6.97 0.58 -9.44
CA TYR A 55 6.24 0.17 -8.24
C TYR A 55 7.12 0.27 -6.99
N GLN A 56 8.39 -0.13 -7.07
CA GLN A 56 9.32 0.05 -5.95
C GLN A 56 9.51 1.54 -5.61
N SER A 57 9.70 2.39 -6.62
CA SER A 57 9.84 3.84 -6.39
C SER A 57 8.59 4.45 -5.76
N LEU A 58 7.40 4.01 -6.18
CA LEU A 58 6.13 4.46 -5.59
C LEU A 58 5.98 3.99 -4.13
N GLU A 59 6.41 2.76 -3.82
CA GLU A 59 6.38 2.23 -2.45
C GLU A 59 7.32 3.05 -1.53
N GLU A 60 8.53 3.36 -1.98
CA GLU A 60 9.47 4.22 -1.24
C GLU A 60 8.91 5.64 -1.02
N GLN A 61 8.30 6.23 -2.06
CA GLN A 61 7.67 7.54 -1.97
C GLN A 61 6.50 7.55 -1.00
N LEU A 62 5.66 6.51 -1.04
CA LEU A 62 4.53 6.37 -0.12
C LEU A 62 5.00 6.25 1.33
N GLN A 63 6.06 5.49 1.58
CA GLN A 63 6.63 5.37 2.92
C GLN A 63 7.11 6.73 3.44
N LYS A 64 7.87 7.48 2.64
CA LYS A 64 8.34 8.84 3.00
C LYS A 64 7.18 9.77 3.32
N TYR A 65 6.12 9.74 2.51
CA TYR A 65 4.94 10.56 2.73
C TYR A 65 4.24 10.23 4.06
N ILE A 66 4.15 8.94 4.41
CA ILE A 66 3.55 8.52 5.69
C ILE A 66 4.41 9.00 6.87
N GLU A 67 5.73 8.86 6.79
CA GLU A 67 6.66 9.32 7.83
C GLU A 67 6.54 10.84 8.05
N GLU A 68 6.51 11.62 6.97
CA GLU A 68 6.32 13.07 7.01
C GLU A 68 4.96 13.45 7.62
N ALA A 69 3.88 12.77 7.24
CA ALA A 69 2.55 13.02 7.79
C ALA A 69 2.49 12.76 9.31
N ILE A 70 3.16 11.70 9.78
CA ILE A 70 3.28 11.40 11.21
C ILE A 70 4.08 12.48 11.93
N GLU A 71 5.21 12.90 11.36
CA GLU A 71 6.06 13.94 11.95
C GLU A 71 5.33 15.29 12.03
N ASN A 72 4.63 15.69 10.97
CA ASN A 72 3.83 16.91 10.94
C ASN A 72 2.75 16.90 12.02
N LYS A 73 2.02 15.80 12.15
CA LYS A 73 1.01 15.64 13.21
C LYS A 73 1.62 15.72 14.61
N ASN A 74 2.78 15.12 14.82
CA ASN A 74 3.50 15.19 16.10
C ASN A 74 3.98 16.62 16.40
N ASN A 75 4.45 17.34 15.39
CA ASN A 75 4.89 18.72 15.52
C ASN A 75 3.72 19.67 15.82
N GLU A 76 2.55 19.46 15.21
CA GLU A 76 1.32 20.18 15.56
C GLU A 76 0.92 19.92 17.01
N ALA A 77 0.94 18.66 17.47
CA ALA A 77 0.64 18.34 18.88
C ALA A 77 1.63 19.05 19.84
N ARG A 78 2.93 19.07 19.51
CA ARG A 78 3.94 19.81 20.30
C ARG A 78 3.65 21.32 20.35
N LYS A 79 3.25 21.92 19.22
CA LYS A 79 2.87 23.34 19.16
C LYS A 79 1.62 23.65 19.96
N GLN A 80 0.59 22.81 19.90
CA GLN A 80 -0.64 22.97 20.70
C GLN A 80 -0.32 22.94 22.20
N VAL A 81 0.57 22.03 22.63
CA VAL A 81 1.04 21.97 24.01
C VAL A 81 1.79 23.24 24.41
N GLN A 82 2.68 23.73 23.55
CA GLN A 82 3.46 24.93 23.82
C GLN A 82 2.58 26.19 23.88
N ASN A 83 1.61 26.32 22.97
CA ASN A 83 0.73 27.48 22.88
C ASN A 83 -0.43 27.44 23.89
N ARG A 84 -0.56 26.34 24.66
CA ARG A 84 -1.72 26.07 25.54
C ARG A 84 -3.05 26.15 24.79
N GLU A 85 -3.03 25.79 23.52
CA GLU A 85 -4.22 25.71 22.66
C GLU A 85 -4.94 24.38 22.94
N PHE A 86 -5.44 24.23 24.16
CA PHE A 86 -6.28 23.12 24.56
C PHE A 86 -7.71 23.62 24.77
N THR A 87 -8.70 22.86 24.32
CA THR A 87 -10.11 23.12 24.62
C THR A 87 -10.44 22.87 26.10
N HIS A 88 -9.62 22.08 26.79
CA HIS A 88 -9.78 21.76 28.21
C HIS A 88 -8.42 21.36 28.82
N GLU A 89 -8.07 21.89 29.99
CA GLU A 89 -6.94 21.44 30.80
C GLU A 89 -7.50 20.71 32.03
N SER A 90 -7.11 19.46 32.26
CA SER A 90 -7.49 18.70 33.46
C SER A 90 -6.30 18.55 34.40
N HIS A 91 -6.49 18.84 35.68
CA HIS A 91 -5.40 18.79 36.67
C HIS A 91 -5.36 17.49 37.48
N THR A 92 -6.39 16.64 37.36
CA THR A 92 -6.46 15.33 38.01
C THR A 92 -7.14 14.30 37.11
N ALA A 93 -6.94 13.01 37.40
CA ALA A 93 -7.61 11.93 36.68
C ALA A 93 -9.14 11.95 36.85
N SER A 94 -9.64 12.43 37.99
CA SER A 94 -11.09 12.58 38.23
C SER A 94 -11.70 13.63 37.30
N ASP A 95 -11.05 14.79 37.22
CA ASP A 95 -11.46 15.93 36.38
C ASP A 95 -11.49 15.56 34.88
N MET A 96 -10.51 14.77 34.43
CA MET A 96 -10.49 14.22 33.07
C MET A 96 -11.67 13.25 32.82
N MET A 97 -11.98 12.39 33.79
CA MET A 97 -13.06 11.40 33.64
C MET A 97 -14.44 12.07 33.65
N ASP A 98 -14.62 13.14 34.41
CA ASP A 98 -15.87 13.91 34.43
C ASP A 98 -16.13 14.60 33.07
N TYR A 99 -15.10 15.17 32.44
CA TYR A 99 -15.20 15.73 31.08
C TYR A 99 -15.59 14.67 30.04
N LEU A 100 -14.93 13.49 30.06
CA LEU A 100 -15.20 12.42 29.10
C LEU A 100 -16.60 11.82 29.25
N ASN A 101 -17.13 11.75 30.47
CA ASN A 101 -18.49 11.28 30.73
C ASN A 101 -19.57 12.30 30.35
N GLY A 102 -19.19 13.56 30.10
CA GLY A 102 -20.10 14.64 29.69
C GLY A 102 -20.14 14.92 28.18
N LEU A 103 -19.33 14.24 27.37
CA LEU A 103 -19.36 14.25 25.90
C LEU A 103 -20.42 13.28 25.34
#